data_AF-A0A7Y6YNP6-F1
#
_entry.id   AF-A0A7Y6YNP6-F1
#
_cell.length_a   1.000
_cell.length_b   1.000
_cell.length_c   1.000
_cell.angle_alpha   90.00
_cell.angle_beta   90.00
_cell.angle_gamma   90.00
#
_symmetry.space_group_name_H-M   'P 1'
#
loop_
_entity.id
_entity.type
_entity.pdbx_description
1 polymer ?
#
loop_
_entity_poly.entity_id
_entity_poly.type
_entity_poly.pdbx_seq_one_letter_code
_entity_poly.pdbx_strand_id
1 'polypeptide(L)'
;MTAEAKPRMKLWLKLLLAGSLALNLAVIGIAAGAAWRFSGKDRHWQRPPSVGAMIFRELDRDTRKALRQRAGGDHGSYFKRRHAEGEAVVAALRREDFDAEALLAMLKEQADARHAFHSSVQEAWVRKLERMAPEERAAFADRMEARMQQAGKYWHRKREGRD
;
A
#
# COMPACT_ATOMS: atom_id res chain seq x y z
N MET A 1 -20.49 1.45 -61.52
CA MET A 1 -19.20 1.94 -61.00
C MET A 1 -19.48 3.29 -60.33
N THR A 2 -19.90 3.30 -59.06
CA THR A 2 -19.10 3.52 -57.82
C THR A 2 -18.60 4.94 -57.64
N ALA A 3 -19.05 5.59 -56.56
CA ALA A 3 -18.16 6.17 -55.52
C ALA A 3 -18.98 6.62 -54.30
N GLU A 4 -18.90 5.86 -53.19
CA GLU A 4 -19.37 6.28 -51.87
C GLU A 4 -18.46 7.39 -51.30
N ALA A 5 -19.06 8.48 -50.82
CA ALA A 5 -18.34 9.55 -50.15
C ALA A 5 -18.10 9.20 -48.67
N LYS A 6 -16.83 9.01 -48.29
CA LYS A 6 -16.38 8.68 -46.93
C LYS A 6 -16.58 9.88 -45.98
N PRO A 7 -17.23 9.74 -44.81
CA PRO A 7 -17.50 10.87 -43.94
C PRO A 7 -16.21 11.41 -43.31
N ARG A 8 -15.87 12.67 -43.59
CA ARG A 8 -14.71 13.35 -42.98
C ARG A 8 -15.05 13.72 -41.54
N MET A 9 -14.49 12.99 -40.57
CA MET A 9 -14.53 13.34 -39.15
C MET A 9 -14.05 14.79 -38.95
N LYS A 10 -14.91 15.61 -38.35
CA LYS A 10 -14.65 17.04 -38.11
C LYS A 10 -13.39 17.20 -37.24
N LEU A 11 -12.46 18.06 -37.66
CA LEU A 11 -11.14 18.24 -37.04
C LEU A 11 -11.18 18.48 -35.52
N TRP A 12 -12.22 19.19 -35.04
CA TRP A 12 -12.43 19.46 -33.63
C TRP A 12 -12.65 18.19 -32.78
N LEU A 13 -13.27 17.15 -33.37
CA LEU A 13 -13.53 15.88 -32.69
C LEU A 13 -12.21 15.12 -32.50
N LYS A 14 -11.31 15.20 -33.49
CA LYS A 14 -9.96 14.63 -33.39
C LYS A 14 -9.11 15.35 -32.34
N LEU A 15 -9.23 16.68 -32.23
CA LEU A 15 -8.53 17.46 -31.21
C LEU A 15 -9.06 17.20 -29.80
N LEU A 16 -10.39 17.09 -29.63
CA LEU A 16 -10.99 16.69 -28.35
C LEU A 16 -10.57 15.28 -27.94
N LEU A 17 -10.58 14.32 -28.88
CA LEU A 17 -10.10 12.96 -28.63
C LEU A 17 -8.61 12.94 -28.28
N ALA A 18 -7.77 13.66 -29.01
CA ALA A 18 -6.35 13.76 -28.72
C ALA A 18 -6.09 14.42 -27.35
N GLY A 19 -6.85 15.46 -27.00
CA GLY A 19 -6.75 16.13 -25.71
C GLY A 19 -7.17 15.24 -24.55
N SER A 20 -8.29 14.51 -24.70
CA SER A 20 -8.75 13.54 -23.69
C SER A 20 -7.76 12.39 -23.53
N LEU A 21 -7.21 11.88 -24.63
CA LEU A 21 -6.19 10.82 -24.58
C LEU A 21 -4.90 11.30 -23.91
N ALA A 22 -4.43 12.50 -24.23
CA ALA A 22 -3.24 13.09 -23.61
C ALA A 22 -3.44 13.32 -22.10
N LEU A 23 -4.62 13.76 -21.68
CA LEU A 23 -4.95 13.95 -20.27
C LEU A 23 -4.98 12.61 -19.53
N ASN A 24 -5.59 11.58 -20.10
CA ASN A 24 -5.59 10.23 -19.53
C ASN A 24 -4.16 9.67 -19.40
N LEU A 25 -3.33 9.82 -20.43
CA LEU A 25 -1.93 9.40 -20.39
C LEU A 25 -1.09 10.21 -19.38
N ALA A 26 -1.39 11.49 -19.17
CA ALA A 26 -0.72 12.30 -18.17
C ALA A 26 -1.07 11.84 -16.75
N VAL A 27 -2.35 11.53 -16.48
CA VAL A 27 -2.78 11.00 -15.18
C VAL A 27 -2.14 9.63 -14.92
N ILE A 28 -2.13 8.75 -15.93
CA ILE A 28 -1.46 7.44 -15.84
C ILE A 28 0.05 7.63 -15.62
N GLY A 29 0.69 8.55 -16.33
CA GLY A 29 2.12 8.85 -16.18
C GLY A 29 2.47 9.40 -14.80
N ILE A 30 1.62 10.25 -14.22
CA ILE A 30 1.78 10.77 -12.85
C ILE A 30 1.58 9.65 -11.83
N ALA A 31 0.56 8.80 -12.00
CA ALA A 31 0.29 7.69 -11.10
C ALA A 31 1.39 6.62 -11.17
N ALA A 32 1.84 6.25 -12.38
CA ALA A 32 2.94 5.33 -12.61
C ALA A 32 4.27 5.92 -12.15
N GLY A 33 4.53 7.20 -12.39
CA GLY A 33 5.72 7.91 -11.92
C GLY A 33 5.76 8.04 -10.40
N ALA A 34 4.62 8.29 -9.75
CA ALA A 34 4.49 8.26 -8.30
C ALA A 34 4.71 6.85 -7.78
N ALA A 35 4.03 5.84 -8.33
CA ALA A 35 4.21 4.45 -7.96
C ALA A 35 5.67 3.99 -8.12
N TRP A 36 6.36 4.37 -9.19
CA TRP A 36 7.77 4.08 -9.40
C TRP A 36 8.66 4.83 -8.41
N ARG A 37 8.38 6.11 -8.13
CA ARG A 37 9.08 6.91 -7.12
C ARG A 37 8.89 6.39 -5.70
N PHE A 38 7.77 5.70 -5.42
CA PHE A 38 7.48 5.04 -4.15
C PHE A 38 7.90 3.54 -4.15
N SER A 39 8.12 2.92 -5.30
CA SER A 39 8.59 1.54 -5.48
C SER A 39 10.12 1.42 -5.44
N GLY A 40 10.86 2.52 -5.30
CA GLY A 40 12.29 2.48 -5.01
C GLY A 40 12.54 1.64 -3.75
N LYS A 41 13.07 0.44 -3.96
CA LYS A 41 13.38 -0.62 -2.97
C LYS A 41 14.15 -0.11 -1.74
N ASP A 42 14.74 1.07 -1.84
CA ASP A 42 15.57 1.68 -0.81
C ASP A 42 14.87 2.76 0.02
N ARG A 43 13.62 3.16 -0.26
CA ARG A 43 12.93 4.23 0.50
C ARG A 43 12.03 3.76 1.63
N HIS A 44 11.51 2.53 1.58
CA HIS A 44 10.64 2.01 2.66
C HIS A 44 11.43 1.76 3.96
N TRP A 45 12.72 1.42 3.86
CA TRP A 45 13.62 1.28 5.01
C TRP A 45 14.04 2.60 5.63
N GLN A 46 13.74 3.72 4.96
CA GLN A 46 14.19 4.99 5.46
C GLN A 46 13.30 5.41 6.63
N ARG A 47 11.97 5.22 6.58
CA ARG A 47 10.98 5.71 7.59
C ARG A 47 11.14 5.05 8.96
N PRO A 48 10.97 5.82 10.06
CA PRO A 48 10.97 5.21 11.38
C PRO A 48 9.91 4.12 11.30
N PRO A 49 10.19 2.89 11.75
CA PRO A 49 9.18 1.86 11.80
C PRO A 49 7.95 2.40 12.51
N SER A 50 6.77 2.21 11.94
CA SER A 50 5.54 2.56 12.66
C SER A 50 5.46 1.75 13.95
N VAL A 51 4.71 2.25 14.94
CA VAL A 51 4.48 1.52 16.19
C VAL A 51 3.94 0.11 15.90
N GLY A 52 3.02 -0.03 14.94
CA GLY A 52 2.53 -1.33 14.49
C GLY A 52 3.62 -2.25 13.92
N ALA A 53 4.60 -1.74 13.18
CA ALA A 53 5.72 -2.54 12.67
C ALA A 53 6.67 -2.99 13.80
N MET A 54 6.86 -2.16 14.82
CA MET A 54 7.65 -2.52 16.02
C MET A 54 6.95 -3.61 16.83
N ILE A 55 5.65 -3.41 17.11
CA ILE A 55 4.79 -4.39 17.78
C ILE A 55 4.81 -5.72 17.05
N PHE A 56 4.61 -5.69 15.72
CA PHE A 56 4.58 -6.91 14.93
C PHE A 56 5.90 -7.67 14.97
N ARG A 57 7.06 -6.99 14.98
CA ARG A 57 8.38 -7.64 15.07
C ARG A 57 8.64 -8.30 16.42
N GLU A 58 7.98 -7.82 17.47
CA GLU A 58 8.13 -8.35 18.82
C GLU A 58 7.36 -9.66 19.03
N LEU A 59 6.33 -9.91 18.23
CA LEU A 59 5.61 -11.18 18.27
C LEU A 59 6.53 -12.35 17.94
N ASP A 60 6.29 -13.49 18.58
CA ASP A 60 7.03 -14.71 18.32
C ASP A 60 6.89 -15.14 16.84
N ARG A 61 7.85 -15.96 16.38
CA ARG A 61 7.93 -16.32 14.96
C ARG A 61 6.66 -17.02 14.47
N ASP A 62 6.06 -17.87 15.29
CA ASP A 62 4.92 -18.68 14.92
C ASP A 62 3.63 -17.86 14.89
N THR A 63 3.42 -16.97 15.86
CA THR A 63 2.34 -15.98 15.84
C THR A 63 2.44 -15.08 14.62
N ARG A 64 3.65 -14.57 14.29
CA ARG A 64 3.83 -13.78 13.06
C ARG A 64 3.55 -14.59 11.80
N LYS A 65 3.90 -15.89 11.78
CA LYS A 65 3.62 -16.78 10.65
C LYS A 65 2.11 -16.99 10.50
N ALA A 66 1.42 -17.34 11.58
CA ALA A 66 -0.03 -17.54 11.62
C ALA A 66 -0.79 -16.28 11.18
N LEU A 67 -0.41 -15.10 11.70
CA LEU A 67 -1.00 -13.82 11.32
C LEU A 67 -0.82 -13.53 9.83
N ARG A 68 0.39 -13.74 9.27
CA ARG A 68 0.62 -13.55 7.82
C ARG A 68 -0.15 -14.53 6.95
N GLN A 69 -0.32 -15.75 7.42
CA GLN A 69 -1.05 -16.80 6.71
C GLN A 69 -2.54 -16.46 6.67
N ARG A 70 -3.10 -16.03 7.82
CA ARG A 70 -4.47 -15.51 7.91
C ARG A 70 -4.66 -14.27 7.04
N ALA A 71 -3.68 -13.37 7.02
CA ALA A 71 -3.66 -12.21 6.13
C ALA A 71 -3.47 -12.58 4.65
N GLY A 72 -3.12 -13.81 4.32
CA GLY A 72 -3.16 -14.29 2.94
C GLY A 72 -4.57 -14.61 2.46
N GLY A 73 -5.48 -14.96 3.38
CA GLY A 73 -6.78 -15.52 3.03
C GLY A 73 -6.63 -16.64 2.00
N ASP A 74 -7.50 -16.63 0.99
CA ASP A 74 -7.54 -17.64 -0.08
C ASP A 74 -6.34 -17.57 -1.04
N HIS A 75 -5.51 -16.52 -0.94
CA HIS A 75 -4.36 -16.33 -1.82
C HIS A 75 -3.11 -17.07 -1.32
N GLY A 76 -3.20 -17.73 -0.16
CA GLY A 76 -2.14 -18.54 0.43
C GLY A 76 -0.95 -17.77 1.01
N SER A 77 -0.80 -16.48 0.71
CA SER A 77 0.11 -15.58 1.44
C SER A 77 -0.32 -14.13 1.31
N TYR A 78 0.03 -13.31 2.32
CA TYR A 78 -0.19 -11.87 2.28
C TYR A 78 0.42 -11.22 1.02
N PHE A 79 1.59 -11.67 0.58
CA PHE A 79 2.24 -11.15 -0.62
C PHE A 79 1.40 -11.42 -1.89
N LYS A 80 0.92 -12.66 -2.06
CA LYS A 80 0.06 -13.04 -3.18
C LYS A 80 -1.26 -12.26 -3.16
N ARG A 81 -1.86 -12.09 -1.99
CA ARG A 81 -3.07 -11.25 -1.82
C ARG A 81 -2.82 -9.82 -2.26
N ARG A 82 -1.76 -9.18 -1.77
CA ARG A 82 -1.40 -7.79 -2.14
C ARG A 82 -1.11 -7.62 -3.62
N HIS A 83 -0.53 -8.64 -4.26
CA HIS A 83 -0.33 -8.64 -5.70
C HIS A 83 -1.66 -8.70 -6.45
N ALA A 84 -2.55 -9.63 -6.08
CA ALA A 84 -3.88 -9.76 -6.70
C ALA A 84 -4.75 -8.51 -6.49
N GLU A 85 -4.72 -7.92 -5.29
CA GLU A 85 -5.38 -6.64 -4.98
C GLU A 85 -4.92 -5.52 -5.94
N GLY A 86 -3.62 -5.48 -6.27
CA GLY A 86 -3.05 -4.51 -7.21
C GLY A 86 -3.47 -4.76 -8.66
N GLU A 87 -3.41 -6.02 -9.11
CA GLU A 87 -3.90 -6.42 -10.44
C GLU A 87 -5.38 -6.08 -10.63
N ALA A 88 -6.21 -6.27 -9.60
CA ALA A 88 -7.63 -5.94 -9.64
C ALA A 88 -7.88 -4.43 -9.82
N VAL A 89 -7.08 -3.58 -9.15
CA VAL A 89 -7.12 -2.12 -9.34
C VAL A 89 -6.69 -1.74 -10.76
N VAL A 90 -5.60 -2.31 -11.26
CA VAL A 90 -5.14 -2.03 -12.63
C VAL A 90 -6.18 -2.47 -13.66
N ALA A 91 -6.83 -3.61 -13.45
CA ALA A 91 -7.90 -4.10 -14.31
C ALA A 91 -9.11 -3.15 -14.31
N ALA A 92 -9.56 -2.69 -13.13
CA ALA A 92 -10.66 -1.74 -13.00
C ALA A 92 -10.38 -0.42 -13.75
N LEU A 93 -9.14 0.07 -13.69
CA LEU A 93 -8.72 1.30 -14.37
C LEU A 93 -8.57 1.17 -15.89
N ARG A 94 -8.46 -0.06 -16.42
CA ARG A 94 -8.31 -0.33 -17.86
C ARG A 94 -9.64 -0.58 -18.58
N ARG A 95 -10.76 -0.58 -17.86
CA ARG A 95 -12.10 -0.77 -18.46
C ARG A 95 -12.46 0.44 -19.31
N GLU A 96 -13.12 0.20 -20.45
CA GLU A 96 -13.64 1.26 -21.31
C GLU A 96 -14.70 2.11 -20.57
N ASP A 97 -15.58 1.44 -19.81
CA ASP A 97 -16.53 2.08 -18.90
C ASP A 97 -15.99 2.07 -17.47
N PHE A 98 -15.64 3.26 -16.98
CA PHE A 98 -15.16 3.46 -15.63
C PHE A 98 -16.32 3.42 -14.62
N ASP A 99 -16.31 2.40 -13.76
CA ASP A 99 -17.24 2.25 -12.64
C ASP A 99 -16.57 2.69 -11.34
N ALA A 100 -16.85 3.93 -10.94
CA ALA A 100 -16.29 4.52 -9.73
C ALA A 100 -16.80 3.83 -8.45
N GLU A 101 -18.05 3.36 -8.44
CA GLU A 101 -18.67 2.74 -7.27
C GLU A 101 -18.08 1.35 -7.03
N ALA A 102 -17.90 0.56 -8.09
CA ALA A 102 -17.25 -0.74 -8.01
C ALA A 102 -15.79 -0.62 -7.54
N LEU A 103 -15.04 0.36 -8.07
CA LEU A 103 -13.66 0.61 -7.62
C LEU A 103 -13.62 1.00 -6.14
N LEU A 104 -14.51 1.89 -5.70
CA LEU A 104 -14.57 2.30 -4.30
C LEU A 104 -14.94 1.14 -3.37
N ALA A 105 -15.90 0.30 -3.76
CA ALA A 105 -16.31 -0.87 -3.00
C ALA A 105 -15.13 -1.85 -2.82
N MET A 106 -14.41 -2.15 -3.90
CA MET A 106 -13.21 -2.99 -3.84
C MET A 106 -12.14 -2.39 -2.92
N LEU A 107 -11.87 -1.08 -3.02
CA LEU A 107 -10.87 -0.43 -2.18
C LEU A 107 -11.24 -0.46 -0.69
N LYS A 108 -12.53 -0.33 -0.36
CA LYS A 108 -13.06 -0.45 1.00
C LYS A 108 -12.89 -1.86 1.54
N GLU A 109 -13.27 -2.88 0.78
CA GLU A 109 -13.09 -4.29 1.17
C GLU A 109 -11.62 -4.61 1.48
N GLN A 110 -10.71 -4.16 0.60
CA GLN A 110 -9.28 -4.31 0.84
C GLN A 110 -8.81 -3.54 2.09
N ALA A 111 -9.39 -2.37 2.38
CA ALA A 111 -9.08 -1.59 3.58
C ALA A 111 -9.57 -2.28 4.85
N ASP A 112 -10.76 -2.86 4.83
CA ASP A 112 -11.34 -3.61 5.94
C ASP A 112 -10.49 -4.86 6.24
N ALA A 113 -10.06 -5.59 5.20
CA ALA A 113 -9.16 -6.72 5.36
C ALA A 113 -7.79 -6.33 5.95
N ARG A 114 -7.27 -5.14 5.62
CA ARG A 114 -6.05 -4.59 6.24
C ARG A 114 -6.29 -4.18 7.69
N HIS A 115 -7.45 -3.58 7.98
CA HIS A 115 -7.83 -3.20 9.33
C HIS A 115 -7.95 -4.42 10.25
N ALA A 116 -8.69 -5.45 9.83
CA ALA A 116 -8.84 -6.70 10.58
C ALA A 116 -7.50 -7.37 10.89
N PHE A 117 -6.56 -7.33 9.95
CA PHE A 117 -5.20 -7.80 10.18
C PHE A 117 -4.48 -6.98 11.26
N HIS A 118 -4.52 -5.64 11.18
CA HIS A 118 -3.91 -4.78 12.21
C HIS A 118 -4.52 -5.01 13.60
N SER A 119 -5.84 -5.14 13.69
CA SER A 119 -6.53 -5.48 14.95
C SER A 119 -6.05 -6.81 15.51
N SER A 120 -5.92 -7.84 14.66
CA SER A 120 -5.40 -9.15 15.08
C SER A 120 -3.96 -9.07 15.62
N VAL A 121 -3.11 -8.22 15.03
CA VAL A 121 -1.74 -7.98 15.52
C VAL A 121 -1.76 -7.29 16.88
N GLN A 122 -2.60 -6.27 17.06
CA GLN A 122 -2.73 -5.54 18.33
C GLN A 122 -3.21 -6.47 19.45
N GLU A 123 -4.25 -7.27 19.19
CA GLU A 123 -4.75 -8.24 20.15
C GLU A 123 -3.71 -9.29 20.52
N ALA A 124 -3.00 -9.86 19.54
CA ALA A 124 -1.95 -10.84 19.81
C ALA A 124 -0.83 -10.25 20.68
N TRP A 125 -0.50 -8.98 20.47
CA TRP A 125 0.49 -8.28 21.26
C TRP A 125 0.02 -8.00 22.70
N VAL A 126 -1.20 -7.53 22.88
CA VAL A 126 -1.77 -7.31 24.23
C VAL A 126 -1.81 -8.62 25.01
N ARG A 127 -2.26 -9.72 24.40
CA ARG A 127 -2.25 -11.06 25.02
C ARG A 127 -0.84 -11.53 25.40
N LYS A 128 0.19 -11.13 24.64
CA LYS A 128 1.59 -11.40 25.00
C LYS A 128 1.98 -10.62 26.25
N LEU A 129 1.62 -9.34 26.34
CA LEU A 129 1.93 -8.48 27.49
C LEU A 129 1.22 -8.90 28.77
N GLU A 130 -0.01 -9.43 28.67
CA GLU A 130 -0.78 -9.95 29.82
C GLU A 130 -0.07 -11.11 30.52
N ARG A 131 0.74 -11.89 29.79
CA ARG A 131 1.48 -13.04 30.31
C ARG A 131 2.87 -12.68 30.84
N MET A 132 3.30 -11.44 30.67
CA MET A 132 4.60 -10.96 31.12
C MET A 132 4.54 -10.45 32.56
N ALA A 133 5.63 -10.63 33.30
CA ALA A 133 5.81 -9.98 34.59
C ALA A 133 5.94 -8.44 34.40
N PRO A 134 5.60 -7.63 35.41
CA PRO A 134 5.73 -6.17 35.35
C PRO A 134 7.12 -5.69 34.92
N GLU A 135 8.17 -6.35 35.40
CA GLU A 135 9.57 -6.04 35.12
C GLU A 135 9.92 -6.30 33.65
N GLU A 136 9.41 -7.39 33.08
CA GLU A 136 9.58 -7.72 31.66
C GLU A 136 8.90 -6.70 30.75
N ARG A 137 7.70 -6.23 31.15
CA ARG A 137 7.00 -5.15 30.43
C ARG A 137 7.74 -3.82 30.51
N ALA A 138 8.31 -3.47 31.66
CA ALA A 138 9.11 -2.25 31.83
C ALA A 138 10.37 -2.29 30.95
N ALA A 139 11.15 -3.37 31.02
CA ALA A 139 12.33 -3.54 30.18
C ALA A 139 11.97 -3.55 28.67
N PHE A 140 10.77 -4.02 28.33
CA PHE A 140 10.27 -3.94 26.96
C PHE A 140 9.94 -2.50 26.53
N ALA A 141 9.30 -1.70 27.39
CA ALA A 141 9.04 -0.29 27.14
C ALA A 141 10.35 0.48 26.89
N ASP A 142 11.38 0.25 27.70
CA ASP A 142 12.70 0.88 27.54
C ASP A 142 13.32 0.56 26.17
N ARG A 143 13.25 -0.71 25.74
CA ARG A 143 13.73 -1.13 24.40
C ARG A 143 12.93 -0.47 23.27
N MET A 144 11.62 -0.26 23.46
CA MET A 144 10.78 0.42 22.48
C MET A 144 11.15 1.90 22.39
N GLU A 145 11.31 2.58 23.52
CA GLU A 145 11.71 3.98 23.59
C GLU A 145 13.08 4.20 22.95
N ALA A 146 14.07 3.38 23.30
CA ALA A 146 15.42 3.45 22.72
C ALA A 146 15.39 3.33 21.18
N ARG A 147 14.57 2.43 20.63
CA ARG A 147 14.41 2.27 19.18
C ARG A 147 13.75 3.48 18.53
N MET A 148 12.76 4.09 19.19
CA MET A 148 12.10 5.30 18.70
C MET A 148 13.07 6.49 18.67
N GLN A 149 13.87 6.67 19.72
CA GLN A 149 14.90 7.72 19.78
C GLN A 149 15.99 7.50 18.72
N GLN A 150 16.46 6.26 18.54
CA GLN A 150 17.45 5.93 17.50
C GLN A 150 16.94 6.20 16.09
N ALA A 151 15.69 5.83 15.81
CA ALA A 151 15.07 6.11 14.52
C ALA A 151 15.00 7.63 14.26
N GLY A 152 14.57 8.43 15.24
CA GLY A 152 14.56 9.89 15.15
C GLY A 152 15.94 10.48 14.84
N LYS A 153 16.98 10.05 15.58
CA LYS A 153 18.36 10.53 15.39
C LYS A 153 18.93 10.21 13.99
N TYR A 154 18.72 8.99 13.49
CA TYR A 154 19.12 8.60 12.13
C TYR A 154 18.47 9.49 11.07
N TRP A 155 17.21 9.86 11.30
CA TRP A 155 16.44 10.70 10.40
C TRP A 155 16.93 12.14 10.31
N HIS A 156 17.23 12.77 11.45
CA HIS A 156 17.73 14.14 11.50
C HIS A 156 19.07 14.27 10.76
N ARG A 157 20.03 13.37 11.05
CA ARG A 157 21.36 13.38 10.42
C ARG A 157 21.32 13.25 8.89
N LYS A 158 20.40 12.43 8.37
CA LYS A 158 20.26 12.22 6.91
C LYS A 158 19.57 13.39 6.20
N ARG A 159 18.82 14.22 6.93
CA ARG A 159 18.18 15.41 6.38
C ARG A 159 19.19 16.55 6.24
N GLU A 160 20.09 16.70 7.22
CA GLU A 160 21.18 17.69 7.20
C GLU A 160 22.22 17.42 6.12
N GLY A 161 22.54 16.15 5.83
CA GLY A 161 23.50 15.80 4.76
C GLY A 161 22.93 15.85 3.33
N ARG A 162 21.81 16.55 3.12
CA ARG A 162 21.12 16.65 1.81
C ARG A 162 20.88 18.09 1.34
N ASP A 163 21.32 19.05 2.14
CA ASP A 163 21.45 20.48 1.81
C ASP A 163 22.92 20.76 1.46
#